data_AF-A0A346MZQ8-F1
#
_entry.id   AF-A0A346MZQ8-F1
#
_cell.length_a   1.000
_cell.length_b   1.000
_cell.length_c   1.000
_cell.angle_alpha   90.00
_cell.angle_beta   90.00
_cell.angle_gamma   90.00
#
_symmetry.space_group_name_H-M   'P 1'
#
loop_
_entity.id
_entity.type
_entity.pdbx_description
1 polymer ?
#
loop_
_entity_poly.entity_id
_entity_poly.type
_entity_poly.pdbx_seq_one_letter_code
_entity_poly.pdbx_strand_id
1 'polypeptide(L)'
;MLLSRIHLNPRSKEARRDLADPYQLHASLCRAFSTPDQRCPPGEVLWRLEPETGAGGFPRILIQSRSQPDWSRLPPGWLARAEPGIDLAQKLALDSLWPGAGFRFRLRANPCVTRNGKRVGLMRLDEQRHWLERQGARHGFGLPEPSGDDYFSFRESTGSAYPDLRIGHQQMLVGYQHNGNTIRVYAVLYEGQLEVTDAAIFRRALTEGIGHGKAMGLGLLSLAPVRTSSACSEVRHTRSAII
;
A
#
# COMPACT_ATOMS: atom_id res chain seq x y z
N MET A 1 -5.75 3.40 13.81
CA MET A 1 -5.75 3.93 12.43
C MET A 1 -6.95 3.37 11.69
N LEU A 2 -7.58 4.16 10.84
CA LEU A 2 -8.77 3.77 10.10
C LEU A 2 -8.40 3.32 8.69
N LEU A 3 -9.07 2.28 8.20
CA LEU A 3 -8.98 1.85 6.82
C LEU A 3 -10.35 1.99 6.15
N SER A 4 -10.42 2.80 5.11
CA SER A 4 -11.63 3.05 4.34
C SER A 4 -11.43 2.64 2.89
N ARG A 5 -12.52 2.27 2.23
CA ARG A 5 -12.55 2.00 0.80
C ARG A 5 -13.50 2.97 0.13
N ILE A 6 -13.04 3.63 -0.93
CA ILE A 6 -13.87 4.54 -1.71
C ILE A 6 -13.82 4.15 -3.19
N HIS A 7 -14.85 4.57 -3.91
CA HIS A 7 -15.03 4.33 -5.33
C HIS A 7 -15.27 5.66 -6.02
N LEU A 8 -14.45 5.99 -7.02
CA LEU A 8 -14.55 7.25 -7.75
C LEU A 8 -15.59 7.14 -8.85
N ASN A 9 -16.28 8.25 -9.12
CA ASN A 9 -17.26 8.32 -10.19
C ASN A 9 -16.57 8.75 -11.51
N PRO A 10 -16.38 7.86 -12.50
CA PRO A 10 -15.72 8.20 -13.75
C PRO A 10 -16.50 9.22 -14.60
N ARG A 11 -17.77 9.49 -14.27
CA ARG A 11 -18.56 10.55 -14.92
C ARG A 11 -18.17 11.95 -14.47
N SER A 12 -17.58 12.13 -13.28
CA SER A 12 -17.04 13.42 -12.82
C SER A 12 -15.75 13.77 -13.56
N LYS A 13 -15.66 15.03 -14.03
CA LYS A 13 -14.45 15.55 -14.70
C LYS A 13 -13.28 15.62 -13.73
N GLU A 14 -13.54 16.04 -12.49
CA GLU A 14 -12.59 16.15 -11.40
C GLU A 14 -12.04 14.77 -11.04
N ALA A 15 -12.89 13.75 -10.92
CA ALA A 15 -12.46 12.38 -10.65
C ALA A 15 -11.58 11.83 -11.78
N ARG A 16 -11.91 12.07 -13.05
CA ARG A 16 -11.07 11.66 -14.19
C ARG A 16 -9.71 12.34 -14.19
N ARG A 17 -9.67 13.65 -13.89
CA ARG A 17 -8.41 14.39 -13.75
C ARG A 17 -7.54 13.78 -12.66
N ASP A 18 -8.12 13.53 -11.49
CA ASP A 18 -7.39 12.98 -10.35
C ASP A 18 -6.91 11.54 -10.61
N LEU A 19 -7.71 10.72 -11.29
CA LEU A 19 -7.27 9.38 -11.72
C LEU A 19 -6.07 9.41 -12.68
N ALA A 20 -5.92 10.47 -13.48
CA ALA A 20 -4.80 10.66 -14.40
C ALA A 20 -3.57 11.31 -13.75
N ASP A 21 -3.74 12.02 -12.63
CA ASP A 21 -2.69 12.71 -11.90
C ASP A 21 -2.74 12.36 -10.39
N PRO A 22 -1.90 11.41 -9.94
CA PRO A 22 -1.82 11.00 -8.54
C PRO A 22 -1.52 12.15 -7.56
N TYR A 23 -0.81 13.20 -8.01
CA TYR A 23 -0.52 14.35 -7.17
C TYR A 23 -1.79 15.17 -6.90
N GLN A 24 -2.61 15.40 -7.93
CA GLN A 24 -3.91 16.07 -7.80
C GLN A 24 -4.89 15.20 -7.01
N LEU A 25 -4.89 13.88 -7.22
CA LEU A 25 -5.69 12.95 -6.42
C LEU A 25 -5.36 13.07 -4.93
N HIS A 26 -4.08 13.09 -4.57
CA HIS A 26 -3.69 13.30 -3.18
C HIS A 26 -4.15 14.66 -2.64
N ALA A 27 -4.02 15.73 -3.43
CA ALA A 27 -4.51 17.05 -3.05
C ALA A 27 -6.04 17.06 -2.80
N SER A 28 -6.83 16.36 -3.63
CA SER A 28 -8.27 16.16 -3.41
C SER A 28 -8.53 15.36 -2.14
N LEU A 29 -7.85 14.24 -1.92
CA LEU A 29 -8.01 13.41 -0.71
C LEU A 29 -7.69 14.19 0.58
N CYS A 30 -6.68 15.06 0.57
CA CYS A 30 -6.33 15.92 1.70
C CYS A 30 -7.49 16.81 2.17
N ARG A 31 -8.42 17.19 1.27
CA ARG A 31 -9.60 18.00 1.62
C ARG A 31 -10.56 17.26 2.55
N ALA A 32 -10.58 15.93 2.51
CA ALA A 32 -11.39 15.12 3.43
C ALA A 32 -10.86 15.16 4.87
N PHE A 33 -9.62 15.59 5.08
CA PHE A 33 -8.95 15.58 6.40
C PHE A 33 -8.60 16.97 6.93
N SER A 34 -8.77 18.02 6.12
CA SER A 34 -8.42 19.38 6.51
C SER A 34 -9.31 20.40 5.81
N THR A 35 -9.55 21.52 6.47
CA THR A 35 -10.27 22.65 5.89
C THR A 35 -9.36 23.40 4.91
N PRO A 36 -9.90 24.21 3.98
CA PRO A 36 -9.10 24.90 2.97
C PRO A 36 -8.02 25.85 3.52
N ASP A 37 -8.22 26.36 4.73
CA ASP A 37 -7.30 27.24 5.47
C ASP A 37 -6.18 26.47 6.19
N GLN A 38 -6.27 25.14 6.26
CA GLN A 38 -5.31 24.31 6.98
C GLN A 38 -4.59 23.33 6.05
N ARG A 39 -3.29 23.17 6.29
CA ARG A 39 -2.51 22.15 5.59
C ARG A 39 -2.79 20.78 6.19
N CYS A 40 -3.08 19.82 5.32
CA CYS A 40 -3.20 18.41 5.71
C CYS A 40 -1.94 17.95 6.47
N PRO A 41 -2.10 17.41 7.71
CA PRO A 41 -0.96 16.99 8.51
C PRO A 41 -0.09 15.97 7.77
N PRO A 42 1.25 16.04 7.89
CA PRO A 42 2.13 15.04 7.30
C PRO A 42 1.81 13.63 7.84
N GLY A 43 1.57 12.69 6.92
CA GLY A 43 1.23 11.30 7.29
C GLY A 43 -0.21 11.11 7.77
N GLU A 44 -1.09 12.09 7.58
CA GLU A 44 -2.52 11.96 7.90
C GLU A 44 -3.21 10.89 7.05
N VAL A 45 -2.80 10.77 5.77
CA VAL A 45 -3.39 9.86 4.80
C VAL A 45 -2.31 9.09 4.02
N LEU A 46 -2.50 7.78 3.93
CA LEU A 46 -1.86 6.89 2.97
C LEU A 46 -2.95 6.30 2.09
N TRP A 47 -2.67 6.14 0.81
CA TRP A 47 -3.67 5.63 -0.13
C TRP A 47 -3.03 4.80 -1.23
N ARG A 48 -3.83 3.92 -1.84
CA ARG A 48 -3.44 3.14 -3.00
C ARG A 48 -4.63 3.03 -3.95
N LEU A 49 -4.43 3.46 -5.19
CA LEU A 49 -5.36 3.19 -6.29
C LEU A 49 -5.19 1.72 -6.70
N GLU A 50 -6.22 0.91 -6.51
CA GLU A 50 -6.19 -0.49 -6.89
C GLU A 50 -6.23 -0.64 -8.41
N PRO A 51 -5.45 -1.55 -9.01
CA PRO A 51 -5.50 -1.80 -10.44
C PRO A 51 -6.82 -2.46 -10.86
N GLU A 52 -7.45 -3.23 -9.96
CA GLU A 52 -8.77 -3.82 -10.20
C GLU A 52 -9.89 -2.83 -9.86
N THR A 53 -10.94 -2.82 -10.69
CA THR A 53 -12.17 -2.09 -10.40
C THR A 53 -13.02 -2.82 -9.34
N GLY A 54 -13.85 -2.07 -8.61
CA GLY A 54 -14.83 -2.66 -7.70
C GLY A 54 -15.92 -3.43 -8.46
N ALA A 55 -16.79 -4.14 -7.73
CA ALA A 55 -17.88 -4.93 -8.31
C ALA A 55 -18.83 -4.12 -9.22
N GLY A 56 -18.92 -2.80 -9.02
CA GLY A 56 -19.69 -1.87 -9.86
C GLY A 56 -18.91 -1.26 -11.03
N GLY A 57 -17.70 -1.76 -11.33
CA GLY A 57 -16.83 -1.22 -12.39
C GLY A 57 -16.15 0.11 -12.05
N PHE A 58 -16.32 0.62 -10.84
CA PHE A 58 -15.75 1.90 -10.41
C PHE A 58 -14.27 1.77 -10.00
N PRO A 59 -13.41 2.75 -10.32
CA PRO A 59 -12.06 2.83 -9.80
C PRO A 59 -12.05 2.88 -8.27
N ARG A 60 -11.27 2.01 -7.64
CA ARG A 60 -11.27 1.79 -6.20
C ARG A 60 -10.00 2.32 -5.56
N ILE A 61 -10.14 3.09 -4.50
CA ILE A 61 -9.01 3.55 -3.68
C ILE A 61 -9.15 2.97 -2.28
N LEU A 62 -8.07 2.36 -1.80
CA LEU A 62 -7.91 2.00 -0.41
C LEU A 62 -7.20 3.16 0.32
N ILE A 63 -7.76 3.59 1.45
CA ILE A 63 -7.28 4.75 2.20
C ILE A 63 -7.06 4.35 3.65
N GLN A 64 -5.88 4.59 4.15
CA GLN A 64 -5.56 4.51 5.57
C GLN A 64 -5.37 5.93 6.12
N SER A 65 -6.07 6.26 7.20
CA SER A 65 -6.00 7.58 7.82
C SER A 65 -5.87 7.51 9.35
N ARG A 66 -5.40 8.62 9.94
CA ARG A 66 -5.35 8.77 11.41
C ARG A 66 -6.69 9.26 11.95
N SER A 67 -7.34 10.20 11.27
CA SER A 67 -8.67 10.72 11.60
C SER A 67 -9.77 10.20 10.67
N GLN A 68 -11.02 10.39 11.11
CA GLN A 68 -12.21 10.06 10.31
C GLN A 68 -12.31 11.03 9.12
N PRO A 69 -12.41 10.54 7.88
CA PRO A 69 -12.55 11.40 6.72
C PRO A 69 -13.94 12.04 6.66
N ASP A 70 -13.98 13.31 6.28
CA ASP A 70 -15.18 14.04 5.90
C ASP A 70 -15.31 14.12 4.38
N TRP A 71 -16.03 13.15 3.81
CA TRP A 71 -16.22 13.03 2.37
C TRP A 71 -17.07 14.15 1.75
N SER A 72 -17.84 14.89 2.56
CA SER A 72 -18.67 16.01 2.08
C SER A 72 -17.85 17.17 1.52
N ARG A 73 -16.56 17.23 1.85
CA ARG A 73 -15.61 18.26 1.40
C ARG A 73 -15.05 18.02 0.01
N LEU A 74 -15.32 16.84 -0.57
CA LEU A 74 -14.92 16.53 -1.94
C LEU A 74 -15.90 17.16 -2.94
N PRO A 75 -15.47 17.43 -4.18
CA PRO A 75 -16.36 18.00 -5.18
C PRO A 75 -17.64 17.16 -5.36
N PRO A 76 -18.81 17.79 -5.54
CA PRO A 76 -20.06 17.08 -5.77
C PRO A 76 -19.94 16.08 -6.93
N GLY A 77 -20.41 14.85 -6.72
CA GLY A 77 -20.37 13.80 -7.72
C GLY A 77 -19.00 13.18 -7.98
N TRP A 78 -17.94 13.56 -7.24
CA TRP A 78 -16.60 12.96 -7.35
C TRP A 78 -16.57 11.51 -6.85
N LEU A 79 -17.25 11.23 -5.72
CA LEU A 79 -17.44 9.89 -5.20
C LEU A 79 -18.63 9.20 -5.87
N ALA A 80 -18.45 7.95 -6.29
CA ALA A 80 -19.55 7.05 -6.61
C ALA A 80 -20.07 6.36 -5.34
N ARG A 81 -19.16 5.95 -4.45
CA ARG A 81 -19.48 5.27 -3.19
C ARG A 81 -18.32 5.42 -2.20
N ALA A 82 -18.66 5.56 -0.92
CA ALA A 82 -17.70 5.41 0.18
C ALA A 82 -18.20 4.33 1.14
N GLU A 83 -17.31 3.42 1.54
CA GLU A 83 -17.58 2.41 2.56
C GLU A 83 -17.16 2.93 3.95
N PRO A 84 -17.84 2.51 5.02
CA PRO A 84 -17.45 2.86 6.38
C PRO A 84 -16.01 2.44 6.67
N GLY A 85 -15.28 3.30 7.39
CA GLY A 85 -13.94 2.98 7.86
C GLY A 85 -13.97 1.86 8.90
N ILE A 86 -12.96 0.99 8.86
CA ILE A 86 -12.73 -0.05 9.87
C ILE A 86 -11.50 0.31 10.70
N ASP A 87 -11.52 -0.01 12.00
CA ASP A 87 -10.32 0.09 12.84
C ASP A 87 -9.35 -1.03 12.47
N LEU A 88 -8.25 -0.66 11.81
CA LEU A 88 -7.25 -1.60 11.35
C LEU A 88 -6.46 -2.23 12.50
N ALA A 89 -6.23 -1.47 13.58
CA ALA A 89 -5.49 -1.96 14.74
C ALA A 89 -6.27 -3.07 15.44
N GLN A 90 -7.56 -2.84 15.64
CA GLN A 90 -8.46 -3.85 16.21
C GLN A 90 -8.62 -5.05 15.27
N LYS A 91 -8.84 -4.81 13.97
CA LYS A 91 -9.11 -5.87 12.99
C LYS A 91 -7.94 -6.86 12.84
N LEU A 92 -6.71 -6.35 12.89
CA LEU A 92 -5.48 -7.14 12.79
C LEU A 92 -4.88 -7.49 14.16
N ALA A 93 -5.51 -7.09 15.27
CA ALA A 93 -4.98 -7.27 16.62
C ALA A 93 -3.52 -6.80 16.75
N LEU A 94 -3.21 -5.60 16.24
CA LEU A 94 -1.83 -5.09 16.15
C LEU A 94 -1.17 -4.95 17.53
N ASP A 95 -1.95 -4.72 18.59
CA ASP A 95 -1.41 -4.64 19.96
C ASP A 95 -0.83 -5.97 20.44
N SER A 96 -1.34 -7.07 19.90
CA SER A 96 -0.91 -8.44 20.21
C SER A 96 0.01 -9.03 19.14
N LEU A 97 0.63 -8.21 18.29
CA LEU A 97 1.53 -8.69 17.24
C LEU A 97 2.83 -9.25 17.83
N TRP A 98 3.28 -10.42 17.38
CA TRP A 98 4.52 -11.05 17.81
C TRP A 98 5.49 -11.30 16.63
N PRO A 99 6.81 -11.34 16.88
CA PRO A 99 7.78 -11.84 15.91
C PRO A 99 7.46 -13.28 15.50
N GLY A 100 7.45 -13.58 14.20
CA GLY A 100 6.99 -14.85 13.64
C GLY A 100 5.56 -14.82 13.08
N ALA A 101 4.80 -13.74 13.30
CA ALA A 101 3.45 -13.64 12.76
C ALA A 101 3.48 -13.46 11.22
N GLY A 102 2.83 -14.40 10.51
CA GLY A 102 2.76 -14.41 9.04
C GLY A 102 1.54 -13.69 8.46
N PHE A 103 1.76 -12.88 7.43
CA PHE A 103 0.70 -12.16 6.71
C PHE A 103 0.90 -12.23 5.20
N ARG A 104 -0.22 -12.29 4.48
CA ARG A 104 -0.24 -11.86 3.08
C ARG A 104 -0.22 -10.35 3.06
N PHE A 105 0.53 -9.77 2.13
CA PHE A 105 0.65 -8.34 1.99
C PHE A 105 0.44 -7.86 0.56
N ARG A 106 0.05 -6.60 0.44
CA ARG A 106 0.06 -5.83 -0.80
C ARG A 106 0.68 -4.46 -0.51
N LEU A 107 1.67 -4.07 -1.31
CA LEU A 107 2.40 -2.81 -1.17
C LEU A 107 2.70 -2.23 -2.55
N ARG A 108 2.20 -1.03 -2.84
CA ARG A 108 2.68 -0.25 -3.99
C ARG A 108 3.77 0.70 -3.52
N ALA A 109 4.98 0.59 -4.02
CA ALA A 109 6.12 1.40 -3.58
C ALA A 109 6.99 1.91 -4.74
N ASN A 110 7.90 2.83 -4.42
CA ASN A 110 8.94 3.30 -5.34
C ASN A 110 10.28 2.64 -4.97
N PRO A 111 10.64 1.51 -5.60
CA PRO A 111 11.98 0.97 -5.46
C PRO A 111 12.97 1.91 -6.14
N CYS A 112 13.83 2.54 -5.35
CA CYS A 112 14.74 3.55 -5.83
C CYS A 112 16.09 3.56 -5.10
N VAL A 113 17.08 4.14 -5.75
CA VAL A 113 18.41 4.43 -5.21
C VAL A 113 18.78 5.87 -5.51
N THR A 114 19.55 6.50 -4.62
CA THR A 114 20.13 7.83 -4.87
C THR A 114 21.45 7.66 -5.60
N ARG A 115 21.57 8.21 -6.82
CA ARG A 115 22.82 8.27 -7.61
C ARG A 115 23.07 9.74 -7.99
N ASN A 116 24.27 10.25 -7.71
CA ASN A 116 24.64 11.64 -7.99
C ASN A 116 23.62 12.67 -7.45
N GLY A 117 23.16 12.46 -6.21
CA GLY A 117 22.14 13.30 -5.56
C GLY A 117 20.72 13.19 -6.12
N LYS A 118 20.49 12.36 -7.16
CA LYS A 118 19.18 12.17 -7.80
C LYS A 118 18.62 10.80 -7.47
N ARG A 119 17.30 10.74 -7.22
CA ARG A 119 16.59 9.48 -6.97
C ARG A 119 16.23 8.83 -8.30
N VAL A 120 16.71 7.62 -8.52
CA VAL A 120 16.49 6.82 -9.73
C VAL A 120 15.72 5.56 -9.36
N GLY A 121 14.67 5.25 -10.12
CA GLY A 121 13.91 4.02 -9.94
C GLY A 121 14.70 2.78 -10.35
N LEU A 122 14.62 1.72 -9.56
CA LEU A 122 15.23 0.41 -9.85
C LEU A 122 14.28 -0.37 -10.76
N MET A 123 14.72 -0.66 -11.98
CA MET A 123 13.87 -1.30 -13.01
C MET A 123 14.07 -2.82 -13.09
N ARG A 124 15.24 -3.32 -12.67
CA ARG A 124 15.53 -4.76 -12.68
C ARG A 124 14.82 -5.45 -11.52
N LEU A 125 14.21 -6.60 -11.79
CA LEU A 125 13.45 -7.36 -10.80
C LEU A 125 14.31 -7.71 -9.57
N ASP A 126 15.55 -8.15 -9.77
CA ASP A 126 16.45 -8.47 -8.66
C ASP A 126 16.73 -7.25 -7.78
N GLU A 127 17.00 -6.07 -8.38
CA GLU A 127 17.23 -4.84 -7.63
C GLU A 127 15.99 -4.40 -6.84
N GLN A 128 14.80 -4.57 -7.42
CA GLN A 128 13.52 -4.28 -6.78
C GLN A 128 13.25 -5.22 -5.60
N ARG A 129 13.59 -6.50 -5.73
CA ARG A 129 13.47 -7.49 -4.66
C ARG A 129 14.44 -7.17 -3.53
N HIS A 130 15.73 -6.98 -3.82
CA HIS A 130 16.71 -6.58 -2.82
C HIS A 130 16.33 -5.25 -2.14
N TRP A 131 15.70 -4.34 -2.88
CA TRP A 131 15.16 -3.11 -2.28
C TRP A 131 14.06 -3.41 -1.26
N LEU A 132 13.11 -4.31 -1.58
CA LEU A 132 12.03 -4.71 -0.69
C LEU A 132 12.56 -5.44 0.55
N GLU A 133 13.51 -6.36 0.41
CA GLU A 133 14.19 -7.05 1.52
C GLU A 133 14.85 -6.05 2.47
N ARG A 134 15.58 -5.05 1.92
CA ARG A 134 16.16 -3.96 2.72
C ARG A 134 15.09 -3.12 3.41
N GLN A 135 13.94 -2.89 2.78
CA GLN A 135 12.83 -2.21 3.45
C GLN A 135 12.27 -3.07 4.58
N GLY A 136 12.12 -4.39 4.36
CA GLY A 136 11.71 -5.35 5.38
C GLY A 136 12.56 -5.27 6.63
N ALA A 137 13.88 -5.42 6.48
CA ALA A 137 14.82 -5.35 7.60
C ALA A 137 14.73 -4.01 8.36
N ARG A 138 14.50 -2.90 7.65
CA ARG A 138 14.33 -1.57 8.27
C ARG A 138 12.98 -1.36 8.95
N HIS A 139 11.97 -2.12 8.55
CA HIS A 139 10.58 -1.94 8.94
C HIS A 139 10.03 -3.13 9.75
N GLY A 140 10.89 -4.03 10.24
CA GLY A 140 10.49 -5.09 11.16
C GLY A 140 9.73 -6.24 10.51
N PHE A 141 9.98 -6.54 9.23
CA PHE A 141 9.48 -7.75 8.59
C PHE A 141 10.52 -8.43 7.69
N GLY A 142 10.39 -9.73 7.52
CA GLY A 142 11.13 -10.54 6.55
C GLY A 142 10.22 -11.01 5.44
N LEU A 143 10.81 -11.35 4.30
CA LEU A 143 10.14 -12.15 3.28
C LEU A 143 10.52 -13.61 3.54
N PRO A 144 9.57 -14.53 3.73
CA PRO A 144 9.88 -15.93 3.97
C PRO A 144 10.64 -16.51 2.77
N GLU A 145 11.67 -17.29 3.06
CA GLU A 145 12.36 -18.08 2.03
C GLU A 145 11.42 -19.19 1.53
N PRO A 146 11.54 -19.61 0.26
CA PRO A 146 10.80 -20.76 -0.24
C PRO A 146 11.16 -22.02 0.55
N SER A 147 10.17 -22.81 0.94
CA SER A 147 10.37 -24.10 1.62
C SER A 147 10.04 -25.28 0.71
N GLY A 148 10.77 -26.40 0.83
CA GLY A 148 10.44 -27.67 0.17
C GLY A 148 11.00 -27.79 -1.25
N ASP A 149 10.23 -28.38 -2.17
CA ASP A 149 10.62 -28.63 -3.57
C ASP A 149 11.02 -27.33 -4.31
N ASP A 150 10.41 -26.19 -3.92
CA ASP A 150 10.72 -24.87 -4.45
C ASP A 150 12.14 -24.38 -4.08
N TYR A 151 12.79 -24.97 -3.07
CA TYR A 151 14.15 -24.60 -2.65
C TYR A 151 15.24 -25.07 -3.63
N PHE A 152 15.04 -26.21 -4.30
CA PHE A 152 15.98 -26.66 -5.33
C PHE A 152 15.87 -25.80 -6.59
N SER A 153 14.64 -25.47 -7.02
CA SER A 153 14.40 -24.52 -8.12
C SER A 153 14.86 -23.10 -7.77
N PHE A 154 14.77 -22.69 -6.50
CA PHE A 154 15.31 -21.44 -5.97
C PHE A 154 16.81 -21.30 -6.23
N ARG A 155 17.60 -22.33 -5.87
CA ARG A 155 19.06 -22.32 -6.01
C ARG A 155 19.55 -22.32 -7.45
N GLU A 156 18.78 -22.89 -8.37
CA GLU A 156 19.13 -22.94 -9.80
C GLU A 156 18.62 -21.73 -10.60
N SER A 157 17.62 -21.00 -10.09
CA SER A 157 17.05 -19.85 -10.81
C SER A 157 17.84 -18.55 -10.60
N THR A 158 18.24 -17.91 -11.70
CA THR A 158 18.84 -16.56 -11.71
C THR A 158 17.79 -15.44 -11.63
N GLY A 159 16.61 -15.68 -11.03
CA GLY A 159 15.59 -14.63 -10.91
C GLY A 159 14.21 -15.00 -10.33
N SER A 160 13.83 -16.28 -10.25
CA SER A 160 12.46 -16.70 -9.88
C SER A 160 12.33 -17.28 -8.47
N ALA A 161 13.17 -16.80 -7.56
CA ALA A 161 13.46 -17.42 -6.28
C ALA A 161 12.47 -17.07 -5.13
N TYR A 162 11.29 -16.54 -5.40
CA TYR A 162 10.28 -16.33 -4.34
C TYR A 162 8.90 -16.60 -4.93
N PRO A 163 8.40 -17.85 -4.88
CA PRO A 163 7.09 -18.19 -5.45
C PRO A 163 5.97 -17.37 -4.79
N ASP A 164 6.18 -16.99 -3.53
CA ASP A 164 5.26 -16.18 -2.75
C ASP A 164 5.39 -14.66 -2.98
N LEU A 165 6.38 -14.15 -3.73
CA LEU A 165 6.51 -12.71 -4.04
C LEU A 165 6.20 -12.44 -5.51
N ARG A 166 5.01 -11.89 -5.77
CA ARG A 166 4.57 -11.44 -7.08
C ARG A 166 4.75 -9.94 -7.24
N ILE A 167 5.35 -9.54 -8.36
CA ILE A 167 5.29 -8.15 -8.84
C ILE A 167 4.14 -8.05 -9.83
N GLY A 168 3.04 -7.42 -9.40
CA GLY A 168 1.79 -7.45 -10.15
C GLY A 168 1.61 -6.35 -11.19
N HIS A 169 2.10 -5.15 -10.89
CA HIS A 169 1.93 -3.99 -11.76
C HIS A 169 3.12 -3.04 -11.61
N GLN A 170 3.66 -2.56 -12.73
CA GLN A 170 4.75 -1.60 -12.77
C GLN A 170 4.40 -0.44 -13.71
N GLN A 171 4.65 0.79 -13.27
CA GLN A 171 4.38 1.96 -14.10
C GLN A 171 5.21 3.17 -13.69
N MET A 172 5.40 4.10 -14.63
CA MET A 172 5.86 5.45 -14.31
C MET A 172 4.65 6.33 -13.98
N LEU A 173 4.54 6.75 -12.72
CA LEU A 173 3.56 7.75 -12.32
C LEU A 173 4.06 9.15 -12.68
N VAL A 174 3.17 9.97 -13.21
CA VAL A 174 3.43 11.36 -13.56
C VAL A 174 2.43 12.23 -12.82
N GLY A 175 2.91 13.27 -12.15
CA GLY A 175 2.05 14.26 -11.50
C GLY A 175 2.56 15.68 -11.71
N TYR A 176 1.65 16.64 -11.63
CA TYR A 176 1.95 18.03 -11.94
C TYR A 176 1.77 18.92 -10.70
N GLN A 177 2.88 19.54 -10.27
CA GLN A 177 2.87 20.50 -9.17
C GLN A 177 2.24 21.83 -9.60
N HIS A 178 1.77 22.61 -8.62
CA HIS A 178 1.17 23.93 -8.88
C HIS A 178 2.13 24.93 -9.56
N ASN A 179 3.44 24.76 -9.40
CA ASN A 179 4.45 25.60 -10.06
C ASN A 179 4.81 25.12 -11.49
N GLY A 180 4.09 24.13 -12.04
CA GLY A 180 4.33 23.58 -13.37
C GLY A 180 5.39 22.46 -13.42
N ASN A 181 6.07 22.16 -12.31
CA ASN A 181 7.07 21.09 -12.29
C ASN A 181 6.40 19.72 -12.42
N THR A 182 6.99 18.89 -13.28
CA THR A 182 6.56 17.50 -13.47
C THR A 182 7.30 16.58 -12.51
N ILE A 183 6.56 15.81 -11.71
CA ILE A 183 7.08 14.75 -10.86
C ILE A 183 6.95 13.42 -11.61
N ARG A 184 8.04 12.67 -11.71
CA ARG A 184 8.06 11.31 -12.25
C ARG A 184 8.53 10.32 -11.20
N VAL A 185 7.71 9.32 -10.90
CA VAL A 185 8.00 8.32 -9.87
C VAL A 185 7.69 6.94 -10.41
N TYR A 186 8.69 6.08 -10.45
CA TYR A 186 8.48 4.69 -10.79
C TYR A 186 7.80 3.96 -9.63
N ALA A 187 6.75 3.20 -9.94
CA ALA A 187 5.90 2.52 -8.97
C ALA A 187 5.80 1.03 -9.29
N VAL A 188 5.96 0.21 -8.26
CA VAL A 188 5.89 -1.25 -8.33
C VAL A 188 4.90 -1.74 -7.28
N LEU A 189 3.95 -2.59 -7.70
CA LEU A 189 3.01 -3.28 -6.83
C LEU A 189 3.57 -4.66 -6.47
N TYR A 190 3.94 -4.81 -5.21
CA TYR A 190 4.36 -6.06 -4.60
C TYR A 190 3.19 -6.72 -3.90
N GLU A 191 3.05 -8.02 -4.09
CA GLU A 191 2.09 -8.86 -3.42
C GLU A 191 2.77 -10.15 -2.99
N GLY A 192 2.53 -10.58 -1.76
CA GLY A 192 3.15 -11.82 -1.31
C GLY A 192 2.92 -12.14 0.15
N GLN A 193 3.84 -12.89 0.73
CA GLN A 193 3.86 -13.19 2.16
C GLN A 193 5.01 -12.46 2.86
N LEU A 194 4.78 -12.05 4.10
CA LEU A 194 5.81 -11.53 4.99
C LEU A 194 5.65 -12.13 6.38
N GLU A 195 6.74 -12.11 7.12
CA GLU A 195 6.78 -12.50 8.53
C GLU A 195 7.24 -11.31 9.36
N VAL A 196 6.58 -11.05 10.48
CA VAL A 196 6.98 -9.98 11.39
C VAL A 196 8.28 -10.38 12.10
N THR A 197 9.29 -9.52 12.06
CA THR A 197 10.56 -9.73 12.78
C THR A 197 10.68 -8.84 14.01
N ASP A 198 10.11 -7.63 13.97
CA ASP A 198 9.99 -6.72 15.11
C ASP A 198 8.61 -6.06 15.12
N ALA A 199 7.78 -6.43 16.09
CA ALA A 199 6.41 -5.96 16.17
C ALA A 199 6.28 -4.45 16.42
N ALA A 200 7.22 -3.82 17.14
CA ALA A 200 7.16 -2.39 17.44
C ALA A 200 7.51 -1.55 16.21
N ILE A 201 8.59 -1.92 15.51
CA ILE A 201 9.01 -1.25 14.27
C ILE A 201 7.97 -1.48 13.17
N PHE A 202 7.44 -2.70 13.06
CA PHE A 202 6.44 -3.03 12.05
C PHE A 202 5.13 -2.26 12.22
N ARG A 203 4.65 -2.09 13.46
CA ARG A 203 3.47 -1.24 13.75
C ARG A 203 3.67 0.21 13.30
N ARG A 204 4.87 0.77 13.51
CA ARG A 204 5.20 2.12 13.01
C ARG A 204 5.21 2.15 11.48
N ALA A 205 5.81 1.14 10.84
CA ALA A 205 5.84 1.03 9.38
C ALA A 205 4.44 0.97 8.76
N LEU A 206 3.50 0.25 9.38
CA LEU A 206 2.10 0.21 8.94
C LEU A 206 1.46 1.60 8.99
N THR A 207 1.74 2.38 10.03
CA THR A 207 1.14 3.71 10.22
C THR A 207 1.78 4.77 9.33
N GLU A 208 3.11 4.74 9.20
CA GLU A 208 3.88 5.77 8.49
C GLU A 208 3.98 5.49 7.00
N GLY A 209 3.92 4.22 6.58
CA GLY A 209 4.05 3.80 5.19
C GLY A 209 5.50 3.68 4.72
N ILE A 210 5.73 2.75 3.79
CA ILE A 210 7.07 2.31 3.38
C ILE A 210 7.54 3.06 2.13
N GLY A 211 8.78 3.57 2.17
CA GLY A 211 9.42 4.20 1.02
C GLY A 211 8.93 5.62 0.69
N HIS A 212 9.29 6.09 -0.49
CA HIS A 212 9.02 7.46 -0.96
C HIS A 212 7.76 7.56 -1.83
N GLY A 213 7.31 8.79 -2.10
CA GLY A 213 6.19 9.04 -3.01
C GLY A 213 4.81 8.80 -2.38
N LYS A 214 4.68 8.97 -1.06
CA LYS A 214 3.40 8.79 -0.34
C LYS A 214 2.26 9.66 -0.88
N ALA A 215 2.58 10.89 -1.26
CA ALA A 215 1.67 11.80 -1.95
C ALA A 215 1.30 11.36 -3.38
N MET A 216 1.95 10.32 -3.93
CA MET A 216 1.64 9.74 -5.25
C MET A 216 0.89 8.39 -5.11
N GLY A 217 0.37 8.07 -3.94
CA GLY A 217 -0.36 6.81 -3.69
C GLY A 217 0.55 5.59 -3.50
N LEU A 218 1.73 5.82 -2.92
CA LEU A 218 2.73 4.79 -2.63
C LEU A 218 2.94 4.64 -1.11
N GLY A 219 3.43 3.48 -0.70
CA GLY A 219 3.85 3.19 0.66
C GLY A 219 2.76 2.66 1.59
N LEU A 220 1.51 2.57 1.15
CA LEU A 220 0.46 1.87 1.91
C LEU A 220 0.72 0.35 1.88
N LEU A 221 1.11 -0.22 3.03
CA LEU A 221 1.21 -1.66 3.26
C LEU A 221 -0.13 -2.18 3.78
N SER A 222 -0.76 -3.09 3.03
CA SER A 222 -2.01 -3.76 3.44
C SER A 222 -1.74 -5.20 3.80
N LEU A 223 -2.41 -5.71 4.84
CA LEU A 223 -2.19 -7.05 5.37
C LEU A 223 -3.48 -7.86 5.44
N ALA A 224 -3.37 -9.16 5.21
CA ALA A 224 -4.36 -10.16 5.60
C ALA A 224 -3.68 -11.32 6.33
N PRO A 225 -4.21 -11.79 7.47
CA PRO A 225 -3.66 -12.94 8.16
C PRO A 225 -3.56 -14.17 7.25
N VAL A 226 -2.43 -14.87 7.31
CA VAL A 226 -2.30 -16.21 6.72
C VAL A 226 -2.89 -17.19 7.73
N ARG A 227 -3.75 -18.11 7.28
CA ARG A 227 -4.18 -19.20 8.14
C ARG A 227 -3.01 -20.18 8.22
N THR A 228 -2.29 -20.19 9.33
CA THR A 228 -1.33 -21.26 9.61
C THR A 228 -2.12 -22.55 9.77
N SER A 229 -1.95 -23.47 8.81
CA SER A 229 -2.38 -24.85 8.95
C SER A 229 -1.41 -25.57 9.88
N SER A 230 -1.52 -25.33 11.18
CA SER A 230 -0.95 -26.22 12.19
C SER A 230 -2.06 -26.62 13.15
N ALA A 231 -2.21 -27.93 13.31
CA ALA A 231 -3.26 -28.56 14.07
C ALA A 231 -3.22 -28.14 15.55
N CYS A 232 -4.24 -27.42 16.00
CA CYS A 232 -4.96 -27.66 17.26
C CYS A 232 -6.25 -26.83 17.25
N SER A 233 -7.30 -27.41 17.83
CA SER A 233 -8.72 -27.04 17.77
C SER A 233 -9.10 -25.65 18.31
N GLU A 234 -10.22 -25.12 17.76
CA GLU A 234 -11.09 -24.01 18.24
C GLU A 234 -10.46 -22.60 18.20
N VAL A 235 -10.97 -21.58 17.49
CA VAL A 235 -12.35 -21.06 17.38
C VAL A 235 -12.54 -20.46 15.98
N ARG A 236 -13.64 -20.83 15.31
CA ARG A 236 -14.00 -20.28 13.99
C ARG A 236 -14.53 -18.85 14.16
N HIS A 237 -13.77 -17.86 13.72
CA HIS A 237 -14.30 -16.53 13.35
C HIS A 237 -13.82 -16.17 11.95
N THR A 238 -14.77 -16.13 11.01
CA THR A 238 -14.57 -15.78 9.61
C THR A 238 -14.19 -14.30 9.51
N ARG A 239 -12.89 -13.97 9.61
CA ARG A 239 -12.40 -12.61 9.33
C ARG A 239 -12.21 -12.45 7.81
N SER A 240 -13.11 -11.70 7.17
CA SER A 240 -12.98 -11.29 5.76
C SER A 240 -11.65 -10.57 5.50
N ALA A 241 -11.06 -10.87 4.33
CA ALA A 241 -9.78 -10.37 3.87
C ALA A 241 -9.80 -8.86 3.58
N ILE A 242 -8.64 -8.22 3.79
CA ILE A 242 -8.34 -6.84 3.41
C ILE A 242 -7.13 -6.87 2.48
N ILE A 243 -7.32 -7.42 1.29
CA ILE A 243 -6.42 -7.23 0.15
C ILE A 243 -7.30 -6.85 -1.03
#